data_AF-A0A2N3R4A9-F1
#
_entry.id   AF-A0A2N3R4A9-F1
#
_cell.length_a   1.000
_cell.length_b   1.000
_cell.length_c   1.000
_cell.angle_alpha   90.00
_cell.angle_beta   90.00
_cell.angle_gamma   90.00
#
_symmetry.space_group_name_H-M   'P 1'
#
loop_
_entity.id
_entity.type
_entity.pdbx_description
1 polymer ?
#
loop_
_entity_poly.entity_id
_entity_poly.type
_entity_poly.pdbx_seq_one_letter_code
_entity_poly.pdbx_strand_id
1 'polypeptide(L)'
;MYAGFLSSVDSFTNDVVDWLGRQSPDHRVLFMVDEVGQFIGDSTQRMLDLQSIAEDLSVKTNGRAWIVVTSQENLDTIISDQNQRQGNDFSKIQGRFSIKLKLNSADTIEVIQKRLLDKKPAYIPELEELWEHEHDNMRTLFEFNAYTRFKNNDSGSESDFVASYPFLNYEFGLLQTAFRAMS
;
A
#
# COMPACT_ATOMS: atom_id res chain seq x y z
N MET A 1 37.81 20.45 -6.41
CA MET A 1 36.72 21.14 -7.14
C MET A 1 35.69 20.08 -7.47
N TYR A 2 34.66 19.93 -6.63
CA TYR A 2 33.62 18.92 -6.86
C TYR A 2 32.71 19.45 -7.96
N ALA A 3 32.74 18.83 -9.14
CA ALA A 3 31.80 19.11 -10.21
C ALA A 3 30.40 18.79 -9.69
N GLY A 4 29.55 19.81 -9.62
CA GLY A 4 28.19 19.69 -9.14
C GLY A 4 27.40 18.70 -9.99
N PHE A 5 26.81 17.71 -9.33
CA PHE A 5 25.82 16.81 -9.92
C PHE A 5 24.57 17.65 -10.20
N LEU A 6 24.47 18.22 -11.40
CA LEU A 6 23.21 18.78 -11.90
C LEU A 6 22.35 17.60 -12.35
N SER A 7 21.68 16.97 -11.39
CA SER A 7 20.79 15.83 -11.61
C SER A 7 19.53 16.28 -12.35
N SER A 8 19.60 16.38 -13.68
CA SER A 8 18.41 16.40 -14.52
C SER A 8 17.89 14.97 -14.72
N VAL A 9 16.60 14.84 -14.99
CA VAL A 9 15.93 13.58 -15.35
C VAL A 9 16.68 12.83 -16.47
N ASP A 10 17.15 13.58 -17.46
CA ASP A 10 17.93 13.06 -18.57
C ASP A 10 19.27 12.45 -18.14
N SER A 11 20.00 13.12 -17.24
CA SER A 11 21.30 12.64 -16.76
C SER A 11 21.14 11.28 -16.08
N PHE A 12 20.16 11.16 -15.17
CA PHE A 12 19.89 9.90 -14.47
C PHE A 12 19.55 8.78 -15.45
N THR A 13 18.70 9.06 -16.43
CA THR A 13 18.28 8.02 -17.38
C THR A 13 19.44 7.54 -18.25
N ASN A 14 20.31 8.46 -18.69
CA ASN A 14 21.51 8.10 -19.46
C ASN A 14 22.48 7.26 -18.63
N ASP A 15 22.67 7.57 -17.35
CA ASP A 15 23.50 6.76 -16.46
C ASP A 15 22.99 5.31 -16.35
N VAL A 16 21.67 5.13 -16.25
CA VAL A 16 21.06 3.79 -16.20
C VAL A 16 21.24 3.05 -17.54
N VAL A 17 21.09 3.74 -18.67
CA VAL A 17 21.31 3.16 -20.00
C VAL A 17 22.76 2.70 -20.16
N ASP A 18 23.72 3.55 -19.81
CA ASP A 18 25.15 3.25 -19.90
C ASP A 18 25.54 2.08 -19.00
N TRP A 19 24.98 2.03 -17.78
CA TRP A 19 25.20 0.93 -16.86
C TRP A 19 24.61 -0.38 -17.40
N LEU A 20 23.36 -0.35 -17.88
CA LEU A 20 22.70 -1.51 -18.49
C LEU A 20 23.36 -1.97 -19.79
N GLY A 21 24.06 -1.08 -20.50
CA GLY A 21 24.87 -1.41 -21.68
C GLY A 21 26.10 -2.28 -21.35
N ARG A 22 26.54 -2.29 -20.09
CA ARG A 22 27.64 -3.14 -19.60
C ARG A 22 27.17 -4.47 -19.04
N GLN A 23 25.85 -4.66 -18.87
CA GLN A 23 25.25 -5.88 -18.34
C GLN A 23 24.85 -6.84 -19.47
N SER A 24 24.45 -8.07 -19.12
CA SER A 24 23.89 -9.02 -20.09
C SER A 24 22.61 -8.48 -20.74
N PRO A 25 22.28 -8.90 -21.98
CA PRO A 25 21.05 -8.48 -22.66
C PRO A 25 19.78 -8.70 -21.83
N ASP A 26 19.74 -9.82 -21.08
CA ASP A 26 18.60 -10.22 -20.23
C ASP A 26 18.58 -9.54 -18.86
N HIS A 27 19.57 -8.71 -18.53
CA HIS A 27 19.62 -8.04 -17.24
C HIS A 27 18.54 -6.97 -17.17
N ARG A 28 17.78 -6.98 -16.06
CA ARG A 28 16.71 -6.01 -15.79
C ARG A 28 16.97 -5.35 -14.45
N VAL A 29 16.62 -4.08 -14.33
CA VAL A 29 16.74 -3.30 -13.09
C VAL A 29 15.36 -2.83 -12.65
N LEU A 30 15.10 -2.94 -11.35
CA LEU A 30 13.87 -2.49 -10.73
C LEU A 30 14.22 -1.45 -9.66
N PHE A 31 13.71 -0.24 -9.84
CA PHE A 31 13.78 0.82 -8.84
C PHE A 31 12.50 0.79 -8.02
N MET A 32 12.64 0.60 -6.71
CA MET A 32 11.53 0.67 -5.76
C MET A 32 11.65 1.97 -4.96
N VAL A 33 10.63 2.81 -5.03
CA VAL A 33 10.55 4.06 -4.28
C VAL A 33 9.38 3.96 -3.32
N ASP A 34 9.67 4.05 -2.03
CA ASP A 34 8.65 3.97 -0.99
C ASP A 34 8.11 5.37 -0.65
N GLU A 35 6.81 5.46 -0.39
CA GLU A 35 6.11 6.66 0.07
C GLU A 35 6.34 7.91 -0.78
N VAL A 36 6.10 7.80 -2.10
CA VAL A 36 6.31 8.93 -3.02
C VAL A 36 5.34 10.09 -2.76
N GLY A 37 4.20 9.82 -2.13
CA GLY A 37 3.22 10.83 -1.73
C GLY A 37 3.84 11.93 -0.88
N GLN A 38 4.68 11.58 0.10
CA GLN A 38 5.39 12.56 0.93
C GLN A 38 6.43 13.38 0.14
N PHE A 39 7.12 12.76 -0.83
CA PHE A 39 8.09 13.45 -1.68
C PHE A 39 7.43 14.46 -2.61
N ILE A 40 6.28 14.09 -3.18
CA ILE A 40 5.49 14.96 -4.07
C ILE A 40 4.86 16.08 -3.25
N GLY A 41 4.26 15.76 -2.10
CA GLY A 41 3.46 16.71 -1.30
C GLY A 41 2.43 17.41 -2.18
N ASP A 42 2.43 18.74 -2.16
CA ASP A 42 1.57 19.58 -3.01
C ASP A 42 2.22 19.98 -4.36
N SER A 43 3.40 19.43 -4.70
CA SER A 43 4.19 19.85 -5.86
C SER A 43 3.86 19.06 -7.12
N THR A 44 2.97 19.62 -7.93
CA THR A 44 2.66 19.11 -9.29
C THR A 44 3.89 18.90 -10.17
N GLN A 45 4.92 19.75 -10.04
CA GLN A 45 6.15 19.62 -10.81
C GLN A 45 6.91 18.33 -10.48
N ARG A 46 7.00 17.94 -9.20
CA ARG A 46 7.71 16.72 -8.79
C ARG A 46 7.05 15.45 -9.31
N MET A 47 5.71 15.45 -9.39
CA MET A 47 4.97 14.35 -9.99
C MET A 47 5.24 14.23 -11.50
N LEU A 48 5.30 15.36 -12.22
CA LEU A 48 5.66 15.40 -13.65
C LEU A 48 7.10 14.94 -13.89
N ASP A 49 8.02 15.31 -13.00
CA ASP A 49 9.42 14.89 -13.09
C ASP A 49 9.54 13.37 -12.89
N LEU A 50 8.86 12.81 -11.86
CA LEU A 50 8.82 11.36 -11.62
C LEU A 50 8.24 10.59 -12.80
N GLN A 51 7.19 11.12 -13.42
CA GLN A 51 6.59 10.55 -14.62
C GLN A 51 7.56 10.58 -15.81
N SER A 52 8.21 11.73 -16.04
CA SER A 52 9.17 11.88 -17.13
C SER A 52 10.33 10.91 -16.98
N ILE A 53 10.83 10.71 -15.74
CA ILE A 53 11.83 9.68 -15.44
C ILE A 53 11.30 8.29 -15.81
N ALA A 54 10.10 7.91 -15.38
CA ALA A 54 9.56 6.57 -15.65
C ALA A 54 9.37 6.30 -17.15
N GLU A 55 8.88 7.29 -17.91
CA GLU A 55 8.71 7.19 -19.36
C GLU A 55 10.05 7.12 -20.09
N ASP A 56 10.97 8.03 -19.81
CA ASP A 56 12.29 8.06 -20.45
C ASP A 56 13.08 6.79 -20.15
N LEU A 57 13.01 6.30 -18.91
CA LEU A 57 13.70 5.08 -18.50
C LEU A 57 13.13 3.86 -19.25
N SER A 58 11.81 3.76 -19.39
CA SER A 58 11.18 2.67 -20.15
C SER A 58 11.59 2.71 -21.63
N VAL A 59 11.52 3.89 -22.26
CA VAL A 59 11.84 4.07 -23.68
C VAL A 59 13.33 3.86 -23.95
N LYS A 60 14.22 4.56 -23.24
CA LYS A 60 15.66 4.54 -23.49
C LYS A 60 16.30 3.19 -23.11
N THR A 61 15.71 2.43 -22.18
CA THR A 61 16.21 1.10 -21.80
C THR A 61 15.51 -0.05 -22.53
N ASN A 62 14.59 0.24 -23.46
CA ASN A 62 13.77 -0.75 -24.16
C ASN A 62 13.04 -1.70 -23.21
N GLY A 63 12.47 -1.15 -22.13
CA GLY A 63 11.73 -1.90 -21.11
C GLY A 63 12.58 -2.74 -20.16
N ARG A 64 13.91 -2.59 -20.15
CA ARG A 64 14.82 -3.31 -19.22
C ARG A 64 14.91 -2.67 -17.84
N ALA A 65 14.43 -1.45 -17.67
CA ALA A 65 14.41 -0.75 -16.40
C ALA A 65 12.98 -0.34 -16.01
N TRP A 66 12.60 -0.66 -14.77
CA TRP A 66 11.25 -0.49 -14.25
C TRP A 66 11.30 0.35 -13.00
N ILE A 67 10.28 1.20 -12.79
CA ILE A 67 10.09 1.94 -11.54
C ILE A 67 8.77 1.50 -10.92
N VAL A 68 8.83 1.11 -9.65
CA VAL A 68 7.68 0.81 -8.82
C VAL A 68 7.66 1.80 -7.67
N VAL A 69 6.51 2.44 -7.50
CA VAL A 69 6.30 3.47 -6.48
C VAL A 69 5.17 3.04 -5.56
N THR A 70 5.32 3.29 -4.26
CA THR A 70 4.25 3.14 -3.28
C THR A 70 3.79 4.53 -2.80
N SER A 71 2.54 4.64 -2.37
CA SER A 71 1.98 5.86 -1.76
C SER A 71 0.90 5.43 -0.77
N GLN A 72 0.94 5.95 0.47
CA GLN A 72 -0.11 5.69 1.46
C GLN A 72 -1.41 6.41 1.12
N GLU A 73 -1.32 7.64 0.63
CA GLU A 73 -2.47 8.35 0.09
C GLU A 73 -2.72 7.94 -1.35
N ASN A 74 -4.00 7.91 -1.74
CA ASN A 74 -4.33 7.79 -3.15
C ASN A 74 -3.72 9.03 -3.83
N LEU A 75 -2.84 8.86 -4.81
CA LEU A 75 -2.38 10.01 -5.60
C LEU A 75 -3.59 10.82 -6.12
N ASP A 76 -4.72 10.14 -6.35
CA ASP A 76 -6.01 10.72 -6.71
C ASP A 76 -6.56 11.76 -5.69
N THR A 77 -6.29 11.63 -4.37
CA THR A 77 -6.75 12.57 -3.33
C THR A 77 -5.90 13.83 -3.24
N ILE A 78 -4.58 13.72 -3.38
CA ILE A 78 -3.66 14.87 -3.46
C ILE A 78 -4.02 15.76 -4.68
N ILE A 79 -4.47 15.13 -5.76
CA ILE A 79 -4.83 15.80 -7.02
C ILE A 79 -6.17 16.53 -6.93
N SER A 80 -7.10 16.09 -6.08
CA SER A 80 -8.47 16.63 -6.04
C SER A 80 -8.59 17.93 -5.23
N ASP A 81 -7.63 18.22 -4.33
CA ASP A 81 -7.65 19.42 -3.48
C ASP A 81 -7.09 20.67 -4.19
N GLN A 82 -6.36 20.52 -5.30
CA GLN A 82 -5.84 21.65 -6.08
C GLN A 82 -6.77 22.04 -7.23
N ASN A 83 -7.60 23.06 -6.98
CA ASN A 83 -8.30 23.94 -7.93
C ASN A 83 -8.80 23.35 -9.26
N GLN A 84 -10.12 23.43 -9.48
CA GLN A 84 -10.91 23.00 -10.67
C GLN A 84 -10.34 23.37 -12.07
N ARG A 85 -9.33 24.23 -12.18
CA ARG A 85 -8.67 24.58 -13.44
C ARG A 85 -7.44 23.71 -13.78
N GLN A 86 -6.80 23.04 -12.81
CA GLN A 86 -5.66 22.12 -13.04
C GLN A 86 -6.09 20.66 -13.25
N GLY A 87 -7.28 20.26 -12.78
CA GLY A 87 -7.78 18.89 -12.92
C GLY A 87 -7.94 18.38 -14.37
N ASN A 88 -8.08 19.31 -15.33
CA ASN A 88 -8.24 18.96 -16.75
C ASN A 88 -6.92 18.52 -17.41
N ASP A 89 -5.78 19.06 -16.99
CA ASP A 89 -4.45 18.58 -17.43
C ASP A 89 -4.05 17.28 -16.71
N PHE A 90 -4.51 17.11 -15.46
CA PHE A 90 -4.20 15.92 -14.66
C PHE A 90 -4.97 14.66 -15.08
N SER A 91 -6.18 14.81 -15.61
CA SER A 91 -6.94 13.68 -16.17
C SER A 91 -6.22 13.01 -17.35
N LYS A 92 -5.41 13.77 -18.11
CA LYS A 92 -4.52 13.22 -19.15
C LYS A 92 -3.24 12.61 -18.57
N ILE A 93 -2.76 13.11 -17.44
CA ILE A 93 -1.58 12.62 -16.71
C ILE A 93 -1.84 11.26 -16.06
N GLN A 94 -3.01 11.08 -15.43
CA GLN A 94 -3.39 9.78 -14.84
C GLN A 94 -3.44 8.64 -15.87
N GLY A 95 -3.83 8.94 -17.12
CA GLY A 95 -3.88 7.96 -18.20
C GLY A 95 -2.52 7.36 -18.59
N ARG A 96 -1.41 7.99 -18.17
CA ARG A 96 -0.04 7.54 -18.48
C ARG A 96 0.53 6.59 -17.40
N PHE A 97 0.06 6.69 -16.15
CA PHE A 97 0.22 5.65 -15.13
C PHE A 97 -0.85 4.58 -15.30
N SER A 98 -0.72 3.79 -16.36
CA SER A 98 -1.72 2.81 -16.78
C SER A 98 -1.89 1.64 -15.80
N ILE A 99 -0.91 1.41 -14.91
CA ILE A 99 -0.93 0.31 -13.94
C ILE A 99 -0.99 0.87 -12.52
N LYS A 100 -2.21 1.03 -12.00
CA LYS A 100 -2.46 1.29 -10.59
C LYS A 100 -2.81 -0.02 -9.89
N LEU A 101 -1.90 -0.56 -9.10
CA LEU A 101 -2.18 -1.69 -8.22
C LEU A 101 -2.79 -1.14 -6.92
N LYS A 102 -4.11 -1.24 -6.79
CA LYS A 102 -4.80 -0.93 -5.54
C LYS A 102 -4.74 -2.16 -4.64
N LEU A 103 -4.08 -2.04 -3.50
CA LEU A 103 -4.21 -3.01 -2.41
C LEU A 103 -5.57 -2.78 -1.77
N ASN A 104 -6.44 -3.79 -1.79
CA ASN A 104 -7.79 -3.65 -1.27
C ASN A 104 -7.77 -3.83 0.26
N SER A 105 -8.61 -3.09 0.97
CA SER A 105 -8.70 -3.10 2.44
C SER A 105 -9.02 -4.48 3.05
N ALA A 106 -9.52 -5.43 2.26
CA ALA A 106 -9.73 -6.82 2.68
C ALA A 106 -8.40 -7.50 3.05
N ASP A 107 -7.29 -7.12 2.41
CA ASP A 107 -5.96 -7.67 2.65
C ASP A 107 -5.40 -7.21 4.01
N THR A 108 -5.91 -6.12 4.58
CA THR A 108 -5.37 -5.54 5.83
C THR A 108 -5.59 -6.44 7.04
N ILE A 109 -6.73 -7.14 7.15
CA ILE A 109 -7.00 -8.04 8.28
C ILE A 109 -6.04 -9.23 8.22
N GLU A 110 -5.89 -9.85 7.04
CA GLU A 110 -4.95 -10.95 6.83
C GLU A 110 -3.51 -10.52 7.14
N VAL A 111 -3.12 -9.31 6.75
CA VAL A 111 -1.79 -8.77 7.08
C VAL A 111 -1.61 -8.58 8.58
N ILE A 112 -2.62 -8.07 9.31
CA ILE A 112 -2.54 -7.92 10.77
C ILE A 112 -2.42 -9.30 11.42
N GLN A 113 -3.24 -10.25 11.00
CA GLN A 113 -3.19 -11.63 11.50
C GLN A 113 -1.78 -12.22 11.30
N LYS A 114 -1.22 -12.12 10.09
CA LYS A 114 0.08 -12.71 9.76
C LYS A 114 1.30 -11.95 10.29
N ARG A 115 1.23 -10.62 10.45
CA ARG A 115 2.40 -9.83 10.85
C ARG A 115 2.44 -9.49 12.34
N LEU A 116 1.28 -9.32 12.97
CA LEU A 116 1.19 -8.90 14.37
C LEU A 116 0.67 -10.01 15.27
N LEU A 117 -0.22 -10.86 14.75
CA LEU A 117 -0.92 -11.86 15.56
C LEU A 117 -0.49 -13.28 15.26
N ASP A 118 0.61 -13.48 14.52
CA ASP A 118 1.07 -14.80 14.13
C ASP A 118 1.26 -15.70 15.35
N LYS A 119 0.69 -16.91 15.29
CA LYS A 119 0.63 -17.81 16.44
C LYS A 119 1.80 -18.75 16.42
N LYS A 120 2.46 -18.89 17.57
CA LYS A 120 3.42 -19.99 17.73
C LYS A 120 2.61 -21.30 17.70
N PRO A 121 3.02 -22.30 16.90
CA PRO A 121 2.27 -23.54 16.74
C PRO A 121 1.92 -24.26 18.05
N ALA A 122 2.77 -24.11 19.08
CA ALA A 122 2.57 -24.72 20.39
C ALA A 122 1.34 -24.19 21.16
N TYR A 123 0.86 -22.98 20.87
CA TYR A 123 -0.28 -22.36 21.57
C TYR A 123 -1.59 -22.40 20.77
N ILE A 124 -1.56 -22.90 19.54
CA ILE A 124 -2.77 -23.04 18.71
C ILE A 124 -3.81 -23.94 19.40
N PRO A 125 -3.44 -25.13 19.94
CA PRO A 125 -4.43 -26.00 20.59
C PRO A 125 -5.11 -25.37 21.81
N GLU A 126 -4.38 -24.55 22.58
CA GLU A 126 -4.95 -23.83 23.72
C GLU A 126 -6.01 -22.79 23.28
N LEU A 127 -5.82 -22.17 22.11
CA LEU A 127 -6.78 -21.21 21.56
C LEU A 127 -8.00 -21.90 20.93
N GLU A 128 -7.80 -23.06 20.28
CA GLU A 128 -8.87 -23.92 19.78
C GLU A 128 -9.74 -24.42 20.95
N GLU A 129 -9.13 -24.88 22.05
CA GLU A 129 -9.86 -25.27 23.26
C GLU A 129 -10.60 -24.09 23.91
N LEU A 130 -10.02 -22.90 23.91
CA LEU A 130 -10.70 -21.69 24.39
C LEU A 130 -11.92 -21.35 23.52
N TRP A 131 -11.81 -21.49 22.20
CA TRP A 131 -12.93 -21.28 21.29
C TRP A 131 -14.07 -22.26 21.57
N GLU A 132 -13.77 -23.56 21.67
CA GLU A 132 -14.77 -24.59 21.96
C GLU A 132 -15.57 -24.28 23.23
N HIS A 133 -14.93 -23.77 24.27
CA HIS A 133 -15.60 -23.42 25.53
C HIS A 133 -16.39 -22.10 25.48
N GLU A 134 -15.89 -21.08 24.77
CA GLU A 134 -16.39 -19.71 24.90
C GLU A 134 -17.14 -19.17 23.67
N HIS A 135 -17.12 -19.87 22.52
CA HIS A 135 -17.73 -19.35 21.29
C HIS A 135 -19.22 -19.04 21.42
N ASP A 136 -20.01 -19.88 22.09
CA ASP A 136 -21.43 -19.65 22.35
C ASP A 136 -21.67 -18.41 23.23
N ASN A 137 -20.82 -18.21 24.24
CA ASN A 137 -20.87 -17.02 25.10
C ASN A 137 -20.54 -15.76 24.30
N MET A 138 -19.48 -15.80 23.49
CA MET A 138 -19.08 -14.69 22.62
C MET A 138 -20.18 -14.34 21.62
N ARG A 139 -20.74 -15.36 20.94
CA ARG A 139 -21.86 -15.18 20.00
C ARG A 139 -23.04 -14.48 20.68
N THR A 140 -23.37 -14.91 21.89
CA THR A 140 -24.44 -14.28 22.69
C THR A 140 -24.14 -12.82 23.03
N LEU A 141 -22.91 -12.50 23.44
CA LEU A 141 -22.51 -11.15 23.84
C LEU A 141 -22.44 -10.16 22.67
N PHE A 142 -21.95 -10.62 21.50
CA PHE A 142 -21.63 -9.76 20.36
C PHE A 142 -22.70 -9.71 19.26
N GLU A 143 -23.48 -10.79 19.05
CA GLU A 143 -24.53 -10.80 18.02
C GLU A 143 -25.88 -10.24 18.52
N PHE A 144 -26.24 -10.47 19.79
CA PHE A 144 -27.56 -10.08 20.31
C PHE A 144 -27.64 -8.63 20.83
N ASN A 145 -26.50 -7.95 20.99
CA ASN A 145 -26.47 -6.53 21.32
C ASN A 145 -26.74 -5.68 20.07
N ALA A 146 -28.03 -5.53 19.73
CA ALA A 146 -28.56 -4.80 18.57
C ALA A 146 -28.20 -3.29 18.48
N TYR A 147 -27.32 -2.77 19.32
CA TYR A 147 -26.89 -1.37 19.36
C TYR A 147 -25.46 -1.10 18.85
N THR A 148 -24.71 -2.13 18.48
CA THR A 148 -23.35 -1.95 17.95
C THR A 148 -23.41 -1.48 16.49
N ARG A 149 -22.97 -0.25 16.25
CA ARG A 149 -22.88 0.40 14.91
C ARG A 149 -21.83 -0.25 13.97
N PHE A 150 -21.25 -1.39 14.33
CA PHE A 150 -20.17 -2.03 13.58
C PHE A 150 -20.73 -3.12 12.67
N LYS A 151 -20.39 -3.05 11.38
CA LYS A 151 -21.03 -3.86 10.33
C LYS A 151 -20.60 -5.34 10.29
N ASN A 152 -19.69 -5.79 11.16
CA ASN A 152 -19.14 -7.15 11.18
C ASN A 152 -18.97 -7.66 12.63
N ASN A 153 -20.08 -7.89 13.33
CA ASN A 153 -20.09 -8.35 14.72
C ASN A 153 -20.14 -9.88 14.88
N ASP A 154 -20.04 -10.62 13.77
CA ASP A 154 -19.95 -12.07 13.81
C ASP A 154 -18.68 -12.48 14.55
N SER A 155 -18.83 -13.42 15.49
CA SER A 155 -17.72 -14.06 16.19
C SER A 155 -16.75 -14.77 15.23
N GLY A 156 -17.19 -15.06 14.00
CA GLY A 156 -16.39 -15.70 12.97
C GLY A 156 -16.30 -17.21 13.16
N SER A 157 -15.43 -17.85 12.37
CA SER A 157 -15.07 -19.26 12.56
C SER A 157 -14.00 -19.44 13.63
N GLU A 158 -13.81 -20.67 14.11
CA GLU A 158 -12.68 -21.04 14.99
C GLU A 158 -11.34 -20.57 14.41
N SER A 159 -11.11 -20.80 13.11
CA SER A 159 -9.88 -20.36 12.46
C SER A 159 -9.70 -18.85 12.46
N ASP A 160 -10.78 -18.08 12.32
CA ASP A 160 -10.73 -16.62 12.40
C ASP A 160 -10.40 -16.17 13.81
N PHE A 161 -10.98 -16.81 14.82
CA PHE A 161 -10.70 -16.52 16.22
C PHE A 161 -9.24 -16.83 16.58
N VAL A 162 -8.74 -18.02 16.25
CA VAL A 162 -7.36 -18.40 16.51
C VAL A 162 -6.39 -17.42 15.83
N ALA A 163 -6.68 -17.01 14.59
CA ALA A 163 -5.84 -16.05 13.87
C ALA A 163 -5.90 -14.62 14.47
N SER A 164 -7.03 -14.25 15.08
CA SER A 164 -7.32 -12.88 15.50
C SER A 164 -7.14 -12.62 16.99
N TYR A 165 -7.16 -13.66 17.83
CA TYR A 165 -7.05 -13.54 19.28
C TYR A 165 -5.80 -12.71 19.67
N PRO A 166 -5.89 -11.75 20.60
CA PRO A 166 -7.00 -11.47 21.51
C PRO A 166 -8.07 -10.50 20.96
N PHE A 167 -8.01 -10.14 19.67
CA PHE A 167 -8.92 -9.18 19.07
C PHE A 167 -10.16 -9.83 18.48
N LEU A 168 -11.28 -9.13 18.57
CA LEU A 168 -12.53 -9.49 17.90
C LEU A 168 -12.65 -8.82 16.53
N ASN A 169 -13.43 -9.42 15.63
CA ASN A 169 -13.56 -8.96 14.24
C ASN A 169 -13.91 -7.46 14.10
N TYR A 170 -14.79 -6.93 14.97
CA TYR A 170 -15.15 -5.51 14.93
C TYR A 170 -13.99 -4.58 15.36
N GLU A 171 -13.07 -5.06 16.19
CA GLU A 171 -11.95 -4.28 16.73
C GLU A 171 -10.91 -3.95 15.66
N PHE A 172 -10.76 -4.81 14.65
CA PHE A 172 -9.96 -4.47 13.46
C PHE A 172 -10.52 -3.25 12.73
N GLY A 173 -11.85 -3.17 12.59
CA GLY A 173 -12.50 -2.00 11.99
C GLY A 173 -12.30 -0.73 12.82
N LEU A 174 -12.36 -0.84 14.16
CA LEU A 174 -12.06 0.26 15.07
C LEU A 174 -10.61 0.71 14.98
N LEU A 175 -9.67 -0.23 14.99
CA LEU A 175 -8.23 0.02 14.91
C LEU A 175 -7.86 0.68 13.58
N GLN A 176 -8.45 0.22 12.46
CA GLN A 176 -8.33 0.90 11.17
C GLN A 176 -8.89 2.32 11.20
N THR A 177 -10.04 2.54 11.86
CA THR A 177 -10.65 3.87 11.98
C THR A 177 -9.78 4.80 12.83
N ALA A 178 -9.22 4.29 13.92
CA ALA A 178 -8.30 5.03 14.77
C ALA A 178 -7.01 5.40 14.03
N PHE A 179 -6.40 4.47 13.30
CA PHE A 179 -5.22 4.77 12.48
C PHE A 179 -5.50 5.83 11.42
N ARG A 180 -6.65 5.76 10.74
CA ARG A 180 -7.06 6.80 9.78
C ARG A 180 -7.31 8.17 10.40
N ALA A 181 -7.72 8.23 11.66
CA ALA A 181 -7.96 9.49 12.35
C ALA A 181 -6.68 10.13 12.92
N MET A 182 -5.60 9.36 13.04
CA MET A 182 -4.28 9.82 13.51
C MET A 182 -3.31 10.13 12.36
N SER A 183 -3.65 9.70 11.14
CA SER A 183 -2.96 10.06 9.89
C SER A 183 -3.55 11.33 9.31
#